data_AF-A0A536RUM7-F1
#
_entry.id   AF-A0A536RUM7-F1
#
_cell.length_a   1.000
_cell.length_b   1.000
_cell.length_c   1.000
_cell.angle_alpha   90.00
_cell.angle_beta   90.00
_cell.angle_gamma   90.00
#
_symmetry.space_group_name_H-M   'P 1'
#
loop_
_entity.id
_entity.type
_entity.pdbx_description
1 polymer ?
#
loop_
_entity_poly.entity_id
_entity_poly.type
_entity_poly.pdbx_seq_one_letter_code
_entity_poly.pdbx_strand_id
1 'polypeptide(L)' 'MRFPFTFMGFMALAIGIWVVAYLAAHRTLDPISQGLAAGSAAVCFGFAAYVLVRRVRRGPQH' A
#
# COMPACT_ATOMS: atom_id res chain seq x y z
N MET A 1 -11.47 19.40 -7.02
CA MET A 1 -11.54 17.95 -7.24
C MET A 1 -10.21 17.29 -6.87
N ARG A 2 -9.98 16.90 -5.60
CA ARG A 2 -8.74 16.24 -5.11
C ARG A 2 -8.91 14.71 -4.95
N PHE A 3 -10.01 14.20 -5.48
CA PHE A 3 -10.60 12.90 -5.20
C PHE A 3 -9.82 11.67 -5.76
N PRO A 4 -8.94 11.73 -6.78
CA PRO A 4 -8.24 10.51 -7.23
C PRO A 4 -7.05 10.13 -6.35
N PHE A 5 -6.21 11.09 -5.91
CA PHE A 5 -4.90 10.75 -5.34
C PHE A 5 -4.97 10.18 -3.91
N THR A 6 -5.88 10.71 -3.09
CA THR A 6 -6.10 10.21 -1.72
C THR A 6 -6.78 8.85 -1.75
N PHE A 7 -7.76 8.67 -2.64
CA PHE A 7 -8.42 7.38 -2.88
C PHE A 7 -7.41 6.32 -3.35
N MET A 8 -6.51 6.67 -4.27
CA MET A 8 -5.44 5.78 -4.73
C MET A 8 -4.51 5.34 -3.60
N GLY A 9 -4.20 6.24 -2.65
CA GLY A 9 -3.44 5.91 -1.44
C GLY A 9 -4.18 4.92 -0.53
N PHE A 10 -5.48 5.09 -0.32
CA PHE A 10 -6.30 4.14 0.46
C PHE A 10 -6.43 2.78 -0.23
N MET A 11 -6.63 2.76 -1.55
CA MET A 11 -6.67 1.52 -2.33
C MET A 11 -5.33 0.79 -2.28
N ALA A 12 -4.20 1.49 -2.39
CA ALA A 12 -2.88 0.90 -2.22
C ALA A 12 -2.70 0.30 -0.81
N LEU A 13 -3.17 1.00 0.24
CA LEU A 13 -3.14 0.49 1.61
C LEU A 13 -3.97 -0.80 1.77
N ALA A 14 -5.20 -0.81 1.24
CA ALA A 14 -6.08 -1.96 1.29
C ALA A 14 -5.49 -3.18 0.56
N ILE A 15 -4.89 -2.95 -0.62
CA ILE A 15 -4.19 -3.98 -1.40
C ILE A 15 -2.98 -4.51 -0.63
N GLY A 16 -2.17 -3.63 -0.03
CA GLY A 16 -1.02 -4.03 0.79
C GLY A 16 -1.43 -4.91 1.97
N ILE A 17 -2.48 -4.53 2.70
CA ILE A 17 -3.03 -5.32 3.81
C ILE A 17 -3.53 -6.68 3.32
N TRP A 18 -4.25 -6.70 2.21
CA TRP A 18 -4.76 -7.94 1.60
C TRP A 18 -3.63 -8.89 1.22
N VAL A 19 -2.57 -8.39 0.59
CA VAL A 19 -1.41 -9.21 0.19
C VAL A 19 -0.69 -9.79 1.41
N VAL A 20 -0.54 -9.01 2.48
CA VAL A 20 0.03 -9.51 3.74
C VAL A 20 -0.86 -10.60 4.35
N ALA A 21 -2.19 -10.40 4.38
CA ALA A 21 -3.12 -11.41 4.87
C ALA A 21 -3.09 -12.68 4.02
N TYR A 22 -2.99 -12.54 2.70
CA TYR A 22 -2.89 -13.66 1.76
C TYR A 22 -1.63 -14.49 2.00
N LEU A 23 -0.48 -13.84 2.16
CA LEU A 23 0.79 -14.49 2.49
C LEU A 23 0.77 -15.15 3.88
N ALA A 24 0.12 -14.52 4.86
CA ALA A 24 -0.01 -15.09 6.19
C ALA A 24 -0.88 -16.36 6.19
N ALA A 25 -1.93 -16.38 5.36
CA ALA A 25 -2.82 -17.52 5.19
C ALA A 25 -2.22 -18.64 4.32
N HIS A 26 -1.37 -18.29 3.34
CA HIS A 26 -0.79 -19.26 2.41
C HIS A 26 0.75 -19.30 2.52
N ARG A 27 1.24 -19.80 3.65
CA ARG A 27 2.70 -19.96 3.87
C ARG A 27 3.37 -21.09 3.09
N THR A 28 2.59 -21.88 2.36
CA THR A 28 3.09 -22.99 1.52
C THR A 28 3.33 -22.57 0.07
N LEU A 29 3.19 -21.28 -0.26
CA LEU A 29 3.53 -20.78 -1.59
C LEU A 29 5.02 -20.92 -1.90
N ASP A 30 5.30 -21.05 -3.19
CA ASP A 30 6.67 -21.05 -3.71
C ASP A 30 7.44 -19.78 -3.26
N PRO A 31 8.72 -19.91 -2.85
CA PRO A 31 9.51 -18.81 -2.32
C PRO A 31 9.57 -17.60 -3.26
N ILE A 32 9.56 -17.82 -4.58
CA ILE A 32 9.61 -16.74 -5.57
C ILE A 32 8.30 -15.95 -5.56
N SER A 33 7.17 -16.63 -5.52
CA SER A 33 5.84 -16.00 -5.43
C SER A 33 5.67 -15.24 -4.11
N GLN A 34 6.18 -15.79 -3.01
CA GLN A 34 6.18 -15.11 -1.71
C GLN A 34 7.02 -13.83 -1.73
N GLY A 35 8.20 -13.86 -2.36
CA GLY A 35 9.05 -12.69 -2.53
C GLY A 35 8.40 -11.58 -3.37
N LEU A 36 7.78 -11.93 -4.50
CA LEU A 36 7.05 -10.99 -5.36
C LEU A 36 5.85 -10.36 -4.65
N ALA A 37 5.09 -11.15 -3.91
CA ALA A 37 3.96 -10.67 -3.12
C ALA A 37 4.43 -9.73 -1.99
N ALA A 38 5.50 -10.09 -1.26
CA ALA A 38 6.05 -9.23 -0.22
C ALA A 38 6.58 -7.91 -0.79
N GLY A 39 7.28 -7.95 -1.93
CA GLY A 39 7.78 -6.76 -2.62
C GLY A 39 6.66 -5.82 -3.08
N SER A 40 5.60 -6.38 -3.68
CA SER A 40 4.45 -5.57 -4.10
C SER A 40 3.68 -4.97 -2.93
N ALA A 41 3.54 -5.70 -1.82
CA ALA A 41 2.98 -5.15 -0.58
C ALA A 41 3.81 -3.98 -0.05
N ALA A 42 5.15 -4.12 -0.02
CA ALA A 42 6.04 -3.06 0.44
C ALA A 42 5.92 -1.78 -0.42
N VAL A 43 5.82 -1.91 -1.74
CA VAL A 43 5.59 -0.78 -2.65
C VAL A 43 4.24 -0.12 -2.38
N CYS A 44 3.19 -0.91 -2.18
CA CYS A 44 1.85 -0.39 -1.87
C CYS A 44 1.81 0.37 -0.55
N PHE A 45 2.43 -0.19 0.51
CA PHE A 45 2.55 0.49 1.80
C PHE A 45 3.41 1.75 1.72
N GLY A 46 4.55 1.69 1.02
CA GLY A 46 5.41 2.86 0.79
C GLY A 46 4.69 3.98 0.04
N PHE A 47 3.92 3.63 -0.99
CA PHE A 47 3.12 4.59 -1.74
C PHE A 47 2.02 5.20 -0.87
N ALA A 48 1.27 4.39 -0.12
CA ALA A 48 0.22 4.88 0.76
C ALA A 48 0.78 5.79 1.87
N ALA A 49 1.90 5.41 2.47
CA ALA A 49 2.62 6.22 3.45
C ALA A 49 3.09 7.54 2.84
N TYR A 50 3.67 7.52 1.63
CA TYR A 50 4.08 8.73 0.91
C TYR A 50 2.90 9.68 0.66
N VAL A 51 1.76 9.16 0.20
CA VAL A 51 0.55 9.95 -0.06
C VAL A 51 0.03 10.58 1.24
N LEU A 52 -0.06 9.80 2.32
CA LEU A 52 -0.49 10.26 3.65
C LEU A 52 0.45 11.34 4.20
N VAL A 53 1.76 11.10 4.20
CA VAL A 53 2.78 12.06 4.67
C VAL A 53 2.75 13.33 3.83
N ARG A 54 2.66 13.23 2.50
CA ARG A 54 2.55 14.40 1.62
C ARG A 54 1.28 15.19 1.87
N ARG A 55 0.17 14.53 2.20
CA ARG A 55 -1.11 15.17 2.55
C ARG A 55 -1.02 15.93 3.88
N VAL A 56 -0.41 15.31 4.90
CA VAL A 56 -0.23 15.93 6.23
C VAL A 56 0.75 17.11 6.17
N ARG A 57 1.86 16.98 5.43
CA ARG A 57 2.87 18.04 5.29
C ARG A 57 2.40 19.22 4.44
N ARG A 58 1.50 19.02 3.50
CA ARG A 58 0.86 20.10 2.72
C ARG A 58 -0.37 20.65 3.44
N GLY A 59 -0.22 20.99 4.72
CA GLY A 59 -1.25 21.65 5.55
C GLY A 59 -1.96 22.80 4.81
N PRO A 60 -3.17 23.19 5.25
CA PRO A 60 -4.08 24.05 4.50
C PRO A 60 -3.31 25.24 3.92
N GLN A 61 -3.20 25.27 2.60
CA GLN A 61 -2.67 26.41 1.87
C GLN A 61 -3.66 27.56 2.13
N HIS A 62 -3.39 28.33 3.18
CA HIS A 62 -3.97 29.65 3.42
C HIS A 62 -3.32 30.65 2.47
#